data_AF-A0A831YS31-F1
#
_entry.id   AF-A0A831YS31-F1
#
_cell.length_a   1.000
_cell.length_b   1.000
_cell.length_c   1.000
_cell.angle_alpha   90.00
_cell.angle_beta   90.00
_cell.angle_gamma   90.00
#
_symmetry.space_group_name_H-M   'P 1'
#
loop_
_entity.id
_entity.type
_entity.pdbx_description
1 polymer ?
#
loop_
_entity_poly.entity_id
_entity_poly.type
_entity_poly.pdbx_seq_one_letter_code
_entity_poly.pdbx_strand_id
1 'polypeptide(L)'
;MNQPHADIRPVLRAAETLVAAGGLRGLSLRPLAEQMGSTVSALSHRFGLKDDLVAALIDAARVEDGAFLDAWLARSRALAPLNGALLANLTDAILDDLSGPQALRSQFYCELLLGAPTRPEIAAPLAAWRDQRRAFWRAAAQPLGRPELGDALDAFTIDETAHGLALGDLAAYRWLRRLALHRLCGDIVPAPGASDLREFEVLHATLGELMEGPDGYQSPRMSDWQAGVAGDIAAVIIAEGADAVTHRAIAARAGVASSTLAYHFPRQEDLLTAGLEDIIARLHGRVYRPAHAVDAAAEDLSSVEIARATFALALAATRNPRLKACAADMRRRRGENYLTILNRLRPEDSPFDLLSAQTLSITGIGRIILDGLLKGHPGAIDFTVVEHLQGIALASKR
;
A
#
# COMPACT_ATOMS: atom_id res chain seq x y z
N MET A 1 -40.59 16.75 1.97
CA MET A 1 -40.72 16.63 0.51
C MET A 1 -39.63 15.66 0.07
N ASN A 2 -40.01 14.43 -0.29
CA ASN A 2 -39.12 13.30 -0.57
C ASN A 2 -38.16 13.63 -1.72
N GLN A 3 -36.87 13.80 -1.43
CA GLN A 3 -35.85 13.58 -2.46
C GLN A 3 -35.73 12.07 -2.67
N PRO A 4 -35.88 11.55 -3.90
CA PRO A 4 -35.54 10.16 -4.17
C PRO A 4 -34.06 9.98 -3.82
N HIS A 5 -33.73 8.95 -3.04
CA HIS A 5 -32.35 8.48 -2.92
C HIS A 5 -31.85 8.18 -4.33
N ALA A 6 -31.26 9.18 -4.97
CA ALA A 6 -30.68 9.02 -6.29
C ALA A 6 -29.58 7.99 -6.13
N ASP A 7 -29.61 6.93 -6.93
CA ASP A 7 -28.73 5.79 -6.74
C ASP A 7 -27.27 6.26 -6.76
N ILE A 8 -26.62 6.19 -5.60
CA ILE A 8 -25.21 6.56 -5.40
C ILE A 8 -24.29 5.52 -6.05
N ARG A 9 -24.79 4.29 -6.29
CA ARG A 9 -23.95 3.18 -6.79
C ARG A 9 -23.41 3.43 -8.20
N PRO A 10 -24.19 3.88 -9.19
CA PRO A 10 -23.64 4.27 -10.50
C PRO A 10 -22.56 5.34 -10.39
N VAL A 11 -22.75 6.32 -9.50
CA VAL A 11 -21.78 7.41 -9.29
C VAL A 11 -20.51 6.88 -8.63
N LEU A 12 -20.64 5.96 -7.66
CA LEU A 12 -19.53 5.26 -7.04
C LEU A 12 -18.71 4.48 -8.07
N ARG A 13 -19.35 3.66 -8.91
CA ARG A 13 -18.65 2.88 -9.94
C ARG A 13 -17.90 3.78 -10.94
N ALA A 14 -18.51 4.91 -11.32
CA ALA A 14 -17.82 5.88 -12.16
C ALA A 14 -16.62 6.52 -11.45
N ALA A 15 -16.78 6.91 -10.18
CA ALA A 15 -15.69 7.44 -9.37
C ALA A 15 -14.53 6.44 -9.20
N GLU A 16 -14.82 5.19 -8.86
CA GLU A 16 -13.82 4.12 -8.73
C GLU A 16 -13.08 3.89 -10.05
N THR A 17 -13.78 3.94 -11.19
CA THR A 17 -13.15 3.82 -12.52
C THR A 17 -12.21 5.00 -12.82
N LEU A 18 -12.63 6.23 -12.52
CA LEU A 18 -11.79 7.42 -12.69
C LEU A 18 -10.53 7.35 -11.82
N VAL A 19 -10.69 6.91 -10.57
CA VAL A 19 -9.57 6.75 -9.64
C VAL A 19 -8.64 5.62 -10.09
N ALA A 20 -9.19 4.51 -10.59
CA ALA A 20 -8.40 3.43 -11.12
C ALA A 20 -7.55 3.85 -12.33
N ALA A 21 -8.08 4.74 -13.18
CA ALA A 21 -7.37 5.27 -14.34
C ALA A 21 -6.36 6.37 -13.99
N GLY A 22 -6.68 7.25 -13.03
CA GLY A 22 -5.97 8.53 -12.85
C GLY A 22 -5.61 8.92 -11.42
N GLY A 23 -5.83 8.05 -10.41
CA GLY A 23 -5.69 8.41 -8.99
C GLY A 23 -6.81 9.32 -8.51
N LEU A 24 -6.75 9.83 -7.28
CA LEU A 24 -7.83 10.70 -6.75
C LEU A 24 -7.93 12.04 -7.48
N ARG A 25 -6.91 12.44 -8.25
CA ARG A 25 -7.03 13.59 -9.14
C ARG A 25 -8.11 13.38 -10.21
N GLY A 26 -8.26 12.15 -10.70
CA GLY A 26 -9.32 11.79 -11.65
C GLY A 26 -10.72 12.07 -11.09
N LEU A 27 -10.87 12.02 -9.76
CA LEU A 27 -12.10 12.31 -9.06
C LEU A 27 -12.36 13.83 -8.96
N SER A 28 -12.90 14.40 -10.04
CA SER A 28 -13.45 15.75 -10.04
C SER A 28 -14.82 15.80 -10.70
N LEU A 29 -15.61 16.84 -10.38
CA LEU A 29 -17.01 16.94 -10.80
C LEU A 29 -17.22 16.89 -12.31
N ARG A 30 -16.29 17.44 -13.11
CA ARG A 30 -16.40 17.47 -14.57
C ARG A 30 -16.17 16.08 -15.19
N PRO A 31 -15.02 15.41 -15.02
CA PRO A 31 -14.83 14.03 -15.47
C PRO A 31 -15.92 13.07 -15.00
N LEU A 32 -16.38 13.22 -13.74
CA LEU A 32 -17.46 12.41 -13.22
C LEU A 32 -18.79 12.69 -13.92
N ALA A 33 -19.13 13.95 -14.20
CA ALA A 33 -20.32 14.30 -14.96
C ALA A 33 -20.25 13.74 -16.39
N GLU A 34 -19.11 13.89 -17.06
CA GLU A 34 -18.87 13.37 -18.41
C GLU A 34 -19.03 11.86 -18.46
N GLN A 35 -18.40 11.12 -17.54
CA GLN A 35 -18.54 9.66 -17.46
C GLN A 35 -19.97 9.20 -17.15
N MET A 36 -20.71 9.99 -16.39
CA MET A 36 -22.12 9.72 -16.07
C MET A 36 -23.09 10.18 -17.16
N GLY A 37 -22.63 10.79 -18.25
CA GLY A 37 -23.50 11.40 -19.27
C GLY A 37 -24.40 12.51 -18.70
N SER A 38 -23.92 13.21 -17.66
CA SER A 38 -24.64 14.23 -16.89
C SER A 38 -23.93 15.58 -16.97
N THR A 39 -24.51 16.63 -16.37
CA THR A 39 -23.85 17.93 -16.21
C THR A 39 -23.30 18.10 -14.79
N VAL A 40 -22.28 18.95 -14.65
CA VAL A 40 -21.73 19.35 -13.34
C VAL A 40 -22.83 19.96 -12.46
N SER A 41 -23.69 20.80 -13.04
CA SER A 41 -24.81 21.43 -12.31
C SER A 41 -25.80 20.38 -11.78
N ALA A 42 -26.10 19.34 -12.57
CA ALA A 42 -26.96 18.24 -12.11
C ALA A 42 -26.31 17.43 -10.98
N LEU A 43 -24.99 17.20 -11.02
CA LEU A 43 -24.29 16.54 -9.91
C LEU A 43 -24.26 17.41 -8.66
N SER A 44 -23.94 18.71 -8.78
CA SER A 44 -23.91 19.64 -7.65
C SER A 44 -25.30 19.85 -7.03
N HIS A 45 -26.36 19.90 -7.84
CA HIS A 45 -27.74 19.95 -7.33
C HIS A 45 -28.11 18.68 -6.56
N ARG A 46 -27.57 17.52 -6.94
CA ARG A 46 -27.88 16.22 -6.33
C ARG A 46 -27.07 15.93 -5.06
N PHE A 47 -25.79 16.27 -5.06
CA PHE A 47 -24.83 15.83 -4.03
C PHE A 47 -24.20 16.98 -3.26
N GLY A 48 -24.52 18.24 -3.60
CA GLY A 48 -23.98 19.42 -2.92
C GLY A 48 -22.59 19.79 -3.42
N LEU A 49 -21.71 20.15 -2.49
CA LEU A 49 -20.34 20.55 -2.78
C LEU A 49 -19.49 19.33 -3.16
N LYS A 50 -18.29 19.58 -3.69
CA LYS A 50 -17.35 18.51 -4.03
C LYS A 50 -17.05 17.62 -2.82
N ASP A 51 -16.85 18.23 -1.66
CA ASP A 51 -16.45 17.51 -0.44
C ASP A 51 -17.60 16.64 0.08
N ASP A 52 -18.85 17.12 -0.01
CA ASP A 52 -20.06 16.35 0.31
C ASP A 52 -20.19 15.11 -0.60
N LEU A 53 -19.93 15.29 -1.90
CA LEU A 53 -19.92 14.19 -2.86
C LEU A 53 -18.83 13.17 -2.52
N VAL A 54 -17.60 13.61 -2.24
CA VAL A 54 -16.49 12.70 -1.90
C VAL A 54 -16.79 11.94 -0.62
N ALA A 55 -17.32 12.61 0.41
CA ALA A 55 -17.75 11.94 1.64
C ALA A 55 -18.85 10.89 1.38
N ALA A 56 -19.84 11.22 0.55
CA ALA A 56 -20.90 10.29 0.15
C ALA A 56 -20.37 9.09 -0.64
N LEU A 57 -19.37 9.28 -1.50
CA LEU A 57 -18.71 8.20 -2.23
C LEU A 57 -17.91 7.28 -1.30
N ILE A 58 -17.18 7.86 -0.34
CA ILE A 58 -16.45 7.09 0.68
C ILE A 58 -17.42 6.26 1.53
N ASP A 59 -18.55 6.84 1.95
CA ASP A 59 -19.55 6.14 2.74
C ASP A 59 -20.22 5.00 1.94
N ALA A 60 -20.58 5.25 0.68
CA ALA A 60 -21.12 4.22 -0.20
C ALA A 60 -20.11 3.07 -0.42
N ALA A 61 -18.84 3.38 -0.67
CA ALA A 61 -17.78 2.40 -0.82
C ALA A 61 -17.59 1.58 0.46
N ARG A 62 -17.57 2.24 1.63
CA ARG A 62 -17.51 1.61 2.94
C ARG A 62 -18.66 0.63 3.17
N VAL A 63 -19.89 1.00 2.79
CA VAL A 63 -21.07 0.12 2.94
C VAL A 63 -20.94 -1.13 2.08
N GLU A 64 -20.54 -1.00 0.81
CA GLU A 64 -20.33 -2.16 -0.06
C GLU A 64 -19.18 -3.06 0.40
N ASP A 65 -18.09 -2.45 0.87
CA ASP A 65 -16.94 -3.14 1.42
C ASP A 65 -17.31 -3.90 2.70
N GLY A 66 -18.14 -3.29 3.55
CA GLY A 66 -18.70 -3.93 4.75
C GLY A 66 -19.52 -5.16 4.41
N ALA A 67 -20.44 -5.06 3.44
CA ALA A 67 -21.23 -6.19 2.99
C ALA A 67 -20.36 -7.34 2.43
N PHE A 68 -19.29 -7.00 1.71
CA PHE A 68 -18.30 -7.96 1.21
C PHE A 68 -17.57 -8.68 2.36
N LEU A 69 -17.08 -7.93 3.34
CA LEU A 69 -16.36 -8.48 4.50
C LEU A 69 -17.29 -9.28 5.43
N ASP A 70 -18.53 -8.84 5.63
CA ASP A 70 -19.54 -9.56 6.41
C ASP A 70 -19.85 -10.93 5.80
N ALA A 71 -19.91 -11.03 4.46
CA ALA A 71 -20.08 -12.30 3.78
C ALA A 71 -18.89 -13.25 4.02
N TRP A 72 -17.66 -12.72 3.98
CA TRP A 72 -16.46 -13.49 4.31
C TRP A 72 -16.41 -13.90 5.79
N LEU A 73 -16.84 -13.04 6.70
CA LEU A 73 -16.93 -13.34 8.13
C LEU A 73 -17.94 -14.45 8.40
N ALA A 74 -19.10 -14.43 7.71
CA ALA A 74 -20.10 -15.49 7.78
C ALA A 74 -19.53 -16.84 7.29
N ARG A 75 -18.79 -16.86 6.17
CA ARG A 75 -18.12 -18.07 5.68
C ARG A 75 -17.07 -18.59 6.67
N SER A 76 -16.25 -17.69 7.22
CA SER A 76 -15.23 -18.03 8.23
C SER A 76 -15.86 -18.69 9.46
N ARG A 77 -16.98 -18.13 9.97
CA ARG A 77 -17.73 -18.71 11.09
C ARG A 77 -18.32 -20.09 10.77
N ALA A 78 -18.77 -20.30 9.54
CA ALA A 78 -19.31 -21.59 9.10
C ALA A 78 -18.24 -22.70 8.97
N LEU A 79 -16.97 -22.32 8.85
CA LEU A 79 -15.84 -23.24 8.74
C LEU A 79 -15.18 -23.59 10.09
N ALA A 80 -15.79 -23.20 11.21
CA ALA A 80 -15.25 -23.46 12.54
C ALA A 80 -15.13 -24.97 12.84
N PRO A 81 -14.12 -25.41 13.63
CA PRO A 81 -13.13 -24.59 14.34
C PRO A 81 -12.03 -24.04 13.41
N LEU A 82 -11.68 -22.76 13.60
CA LEU A 82 -10.59 -22.12 12.86
C LEU A 82 -9.24 -22.44 13.51
N ASN A 83 -8.23 -22.65 12.67
CA ASN A 83 -6.82 -22.68 13.07
C ASN A 83 -6.02 -21.66 12.23
N GLY A 84 -4.75 -21.44 12.57
CA GLY A 84 -3.87 -20.49 11.88
C GLY A 84 -3.78 -20.74 10.37
N ALA A 85 -3.65 -21.99 9.94
CA ALA A 85 -3.54 -22.34 8.52
C ALA A 85 -4.83 -22.04 7.74
N LEU A 86 -6.00 -22.32 8.31
CA LEU A 86 -7.28 -22.01 7.69
C LEU A 86 -7.52 -20.50 7.63
N LEU A 87 -7.18 -19.75 8.67
CA LEU A 87 -7.27 -18.29 8.66
C LEU A 87 -6.31 -17.67 7.62
N ALA A 88 -5.10 -18.20 7.47
CA ALA A 88 -4.16 -17.78 6.44
C ALA A 88 -4.74 -18.00 5.04
N ASN A 89 -5.30 -19.17 4.76
CA ASN A 89 -5.93 -19.49 3.48
C ASN A 89 -7.16 -18.60 3.18
N LEU A 90 -8.00 -18.34 4.19
CA LEU A 90 -9.13 -17.42 4.04
C LEU A 90 -8.67 -15.99 3.78
N THR A 91 -7.61 -15.54 4.46
CA THR A 91 -7.03 -14.21 4.25
C THR A 91 -6.44 -14.08 2.85
N ASP A 92 -5.73 -15.11 2.35
CA ASP A 92 -5.18 -15.13 0.99
C ASP A 92 -6.31 -15.05 -0.06
N ALA A 93 -7.41 -15.79 0.14
CA ALA A 93 -8.58 -15.72 -0.73
C ALA A 93 -9.28 -14.35 -0.70
N ILE A 94 -9.36 -13.70 0.47
CA ILE A 94 -9.86 -12.33 0.60
C ILE A 94 -8.95 -11.36 -0.18
N LEU A 95 -7.63 -11.51 -0.10
CA LEU A 95 -6.68 -10.65 -0.83
C LEU A 95 -6.74 -10.87 -2.35
N ASP A 96 -7.03 -12.09 -2.81
CA ASP A 96 -7.34 -12.35 -4.22
C ASP A 96 -8.61 -11.64 -4.66
N ASP A 97 -9.69 -11.70 -3.87
CA ASP A 97 -10.92 -10.96 -4.14
C ASP A 97 -10.69 -9.45 -4.16
N LEU A 98 -9.91 -8.92 -3.21
CA LEU A 98 -9.54 -7.52 -3.10
C LEU A 98 -8.72 -7.03 -4.31
N SER A 99 -7.92 -7.91 -4.91
CA SER A 99 -7.06 -7.60 -6.05
C SER A 99 -7.69 -7.95 -7.40
N GLY A 100 -8.82 -8.66 -7.41
CA GLY A 100 -9.56 -9.07 -8.60
C GLY A 100 -10.97 -8.49 -8.62
N PRO A 101 -12.03 -9.25 -8.26
CA PRO A 101 -13.42 -8.78 -8.26
C PRO A 101 -13.68 -7.43 -7.59
N GLN A 102 -12.91 -7.07 -6.55
CA GLN A 102 -13.05 -5.81 -5.81
C GLN A 102 -11.95 -4.79 -6.13
N ALA A 103 -11.13 -5.02 -7.17
CA ALA A 103 -9.92 -4.25 -7.46
C ALA A 103 -10.16 -2.73 -7.52
N LEU A 104 -11.22 -2.29 -8.20
CA LEU A 104 -11.55 -0.86 -8.33
C LEU A 104 -11.81 -0.19 -6.97
N ARG A 105 -12.56 -0.87 -6.08
CA ARG A 105 -12.85 -0.36 -4.73
C ARG A 105 -11.61 -0.41 -3.84
N SER A 106 -10.83 -1.48 -3.93
CA SER A 106 -9.56 -1.61 -3.20
C SER A 106 -8.56 -0.52 -3.60
N GLN A 107 -8.44 -0.26 -4.90
CA GLN A 107 -7.61 0.82 -5.40
C GLN A 107 -8.13 2.17 -4.90
N PHE A 108 -9.43 2.43 -4.97
CA PHE A 108 -10.02 3.66 -4.41
C PHE A 108 -9.66 3.84 -2.92
N TYR A 109 -9.78 2.78 -2.12
CA TYR A 109 -9.38 2.81 -0.72
C TYR A 109 -7.89 3.10 -0.51
N CYS A 110 -7.01 2.43 -1.25
CA CYS A 110 -5.56 2.65 -1.14
C CYS A 110 -5.15 4.07 -1.54
N GLU A 111 -5.74 4.63 -2.60
CA GLU A 111 -5.46 6.01 -3.00
C GLU A 111 -5.92 7.01 -1.92
N LEU A 112 -7.06 6.77 -1.27
CA LEU A 112 -7.55 7.58 -0.15
C LEU A 112 -6.58 7.52 1.03
N LEU A 113 -6.05 6.35 1.38
CA LEU A 113 -5.03 6.21 2.43
C LEU A 113 -3.77 7.00 2.12
N LEU A 114 -3.29 6.94 0.86
CA LEU A 114 -2.10 7.67 0.45
C LEU A 114 -2.33 9.19 0.47
N GLY A 115 -3.47 9.67 -0.02
CA GLY A 115 -3.77 11.10 -0.18
C GLY A 115 -4.41 11.79 1.03
N ALA A 116 -4.82 11.06 2.06
CA ALA A 116 -5.50 11.64 3.23
C ALA A 116 -4.66 12.62 4.08
N PRO A 117 -3.33 12.48 4.25
CA PRO A 117 -2.56 13.43 5.06
C PRO A 117 -2.65 14.89 4.63
N THR A 118 -3.00 15.16 3.36
CA THR A 118 -3.15 16.51 2.80
C THR A 118 -4.59 16.90 2.51
N ARG A 119 -5.56 16.05 2.87
CA ARG A 119 -6.99 16.21 2.57
C ARG A 119 -7.83 16.03 3.83
N PRO A 120 -7.90 17.06 4.70
CA PRO A 120 -8.67 16.97 5.94
C PRO A 120 -10.15 16.65 5.71
N GLU A 121 -10.70 17.01 4.55
CA GLU A 121 -12.08 16.77 4.16
C GLU A 121 -12.43 15.27 4.02
N ILE A 122 -11.47 14.39 3.71
CA ILE A 122 -11.72 12.94 3.60
C ILE A 122 -11.39 12.17 4.88
N ALA A 123 -10.73 12.80 5.86
CA ALA A 123 -10.15 12.12 7.01
C ALA A 123 -11.20 11.38 7.87
N ALA A 124 -12.31 12.04 8.20
CA ALA A 124 -13.35 11.45 9.06
C ALA A 124 -14.11 10.29 8.36
N PRO A 125 -14.62 10.44 7.12
CA PRO A 125 -15.23 9.32 6.39
C PRO A 125 -14.27 8.14 6.19
N LEU A 126 -12.99 8.41 5.88
CA LEU A 126 -11.99 7.36 5.70
C LEU A 126 -11.64 6.64 7.01
N ALA A 127 -11.57 7.36 8.13
CA ALA A 127 -11.34 6.77 9.44
C ALA A 127 -12.46 5.77 9.80
N ALA A 128 -13.73 6.12 9.53
CA ALA A 128 -14.85 5.20 9.73
C ALA A 128 -14.74 3.93 8.88
N TRP A 129 -14.28 4.04 7.64
CA TRP A 129 -14.05 2.86 6.78
C TRP A 129 -12.90 1.99 7.30
N ARG A 130 -11.78 2.60 7.70
CA ARG A 130 -10.66 1.88 8.32
C ARG A 130 -11.09 1.13 9.58
N ASP A 131 -11.82 1.79 10.47
CA ASP A 131 -12.23 1.20 11.74
C ASP A 131 -13.17 0.00 11.51
N GLN A 132 -14.01 0.04 10.46
CA GLN A 132 -14.81 -1.10 10.02
C GLN A 132 -13.96 -2.28 9.53
N ARG A 133 -12.93 -2.03 8.71
CA ARG A 133 -12.00 -3.10 8.26
C ARG A 133 -11.24 -3.72 9.42
N ARG A 134 -10.74 -2.89 10.35
CA ARG A 134 -10.10 -3.36 11.57
C ARG A 134 -11.02 -4.21 12.43
N ALA A 135 -12.28 -3.79 12.61
CA ALA A 135 -13.27 -4.55 13.37
C ALA A 135 -13.52 -5.93 12.73
N PHE A 136 -13.58 -6.01 11.40
CA PHE A 136 -13.66 -7.27 10.68
C PHE A 136 -12.46 -8.18 10.99
N TRP A 137 -11.22 -7.70 10.86
CA TRP A 137 -10.03 -8.52 11.10
C TRP A 137 -9.92 -9.01 12.54
N ARG A 138 -10.25 -8.15 13.51
CA ARG A 138 -10.35 -8.54 14.93
C ARG A 138 -11.40 -9.63 15.14
N ALA A 139 -12.57 -9.51 14.51
CA ALA A 139 -13.62 -10.51 14.60
C ALA A 139 -13.22 -11.84 13.92
N ALA A 140 -12.52 -11.80 12.79
CA ALA A 140 -12.06 -12.97 12.06
C ALA A 140 -10.97 -13.75 12.82
N ALA A 141 -10.08 -13.04 13.51
CA ALA A 141 -8.99 -13.63 14.30
C ALA A 141 -9.41 -14.07 15.71
N GLN A 142 -10.53 -13.56 16.24
CA GLN A 142 -10.99 -13.82 17.61
C GLN A 142 -11.01 -15.31 18.02
N PRO A 143 -11.45 -16.27 17.15
CA PRO A 143 -11.49 -17.69 17.52
C PRO A 143 -10.13 -18.31 17.81
N LEU A 144 -9.03 -17.72 17.34
CA LEU A 144 -7.66 -18.22 17.59
C LEU A 144 -7.13 -17.81 18.98
N GLY A 145 -7.84 -16.96 19.72
CA GLY A 145 -7.42 -16.52 21.06
C GLY A 145 -6.17 -15.62 21.06
N ARG A 146 -5.80 -15.08 19.90
CA ARG A 146 -4.64 -14.20 19.69
C ARG A 146 -5.10 -12.77 19.42
N PRO A 147 -5.25 -11.92 20.45
CA PRO A 147 -5.85 -10.59 20.32
C PRO A 147 -5.08 -9.66 19.38
N GLU A 148 -3.77 -9.85 19.26
CA GLU A 148 -2.88 -9.06 18.39
C GLU A 148 -3.05 -9.36 16.90
N LEU A 149 -3.50 -10.57 16.56
CA LEU A 149 -3.52 -11.06 15.19
C LEU A 149 -4.49 -10.27 14.31
N GLY A 150 -5.61 -9.79 14.87
CA GLY A 150 -6.56 -8.97 14.12
C GLY A 150 -5.97 -7.65 13.64
N ASP A 151 -5.24 -6.95 14.52
CA ASP A 151 -4.57 -5.68 14.16
C ASP A 151 -3.38 -5.93 13.21
N ALA A 152 -2.69 -7.07 13.36
CA ALA A 152 -1.62 -7.46 12.46
C ALA A 152 -2.14 -7.81 11.06
N LEU A 153 -3.27 -8.51 10.94
CA LEU A 153 -3.92 -8.80 9.66
C LEU A 153 -4.46 -7.54 9.00
N ASP A 154 -5.07 -6.62 9.77
CA ASP A 154 -5.47 -5.29 9.27
C ASP A 154 -4.27 -4.59 8.63
N ALA A 155 -3.15 -4.48 9.34
CA ALA A 155 -1.94 -3.86 8.81
C ALA A 155 -1.34 -4.62 7.61
N PHE A 156 -1.13 -5.93 7.73
CA PHE A 156 -0.54 -6.77 6.67
C PHE A 156 -1.32 -6.65 5.36
N THR A 157 -2.65 -6.69 5.43
CA THR A 157 -3.51 -6.67 4.24
C THR A 157 -3.49 -5.33 3.51
N ILE A 158 -3.11 -4.22 4.16
CA ILE A 158 -2.96 -2.92 3.48
C ILE A 158 -1.81 -2.93 2.47
N ASP A 159 -0.60 -3.30 2.90
CA ASP A 159 0.57 -3.34 2.00
C ASP A 159 0.36 -4.38 0.90
N GLU A 160 -0.21 -5.55 1.25
CA GLU A 160 -0.51 -6.59 0.27
C GLU A 160 -1.62 -6.23 -0.72
N THR A 161 -2.64 -5.47 -0.32
CA THR A 161 -3.68 -5.04 -1.26
C THR A 161 -3.08 -4.12 -2.32
N ALA A 162 -2.23 -3.16 -1.94
CA ALA A 162 -1.61 -2.25 -2.89
C ALA A 162 -0.71 -2.99 -3.91
N HIS A 163 0.07 -3.96 -3.46
CA HIS A 163 0.90 -4.78 -4.35
C HIS A 163 0.07 -5.79 -5.15
N GLY A 164 -0.96 -6.39 -4.55
CA GLY A 164 -1.83 -7.36 -5.20
C GLY A 164 -2.58 -6.79 -6.40
N LEU A 165 -2.95 -5.51 -6.35
CA LEU A 165 -3.56 -4.81 -7.49
C LEU A 165 -2.65 -4.79 -8.74
N ALA A 166 -1.33 -4.73 -8.58
CA ALA A 166 -0.38 -4.69 -9.69
C ALA A 166 0.25 -6.05 -10.02
N LEU A 167 0.39 -6.92 -9.01
CA LEU A 167 1.18 -8.16 -9.06
C LEU A 167 0.34 -9.43 -8.92
N GLY A 168 -0.99 -9.32 -8.72
CA GLY A 168 -1.87 -10.45 -8.41
C GLY A 168 -1.98 -11.53 -9.49
N ASP A 169 -1.56 -11.23 -10.72
CA ASP A 169 -1.43 -12.20 -11.81
C ASP A 169 -0.12 -13.01 -11.76
N LEU A 170 0.88 -12.55 -11.00
CA LEU A 170 2.18 -13.22 -10.85
C LEU A 170 2.09 -14.32 -9.79
N ALA A 171 2.30 -15.57 -10.22
CA ALA A 171 2.22 -16.72 -9.33
C ALA A 171 3.25 -16.65 -8.19
N ALA A 172 4.50 -16.25 -8.47
CA ALA A 172 5.55 -16.14 -7.47
C ALA A 172 5.17 -15.15 -6.35
N TYR A 173 4.59 -13.99 -6.69
CA TYR A 173 4.08 -13.02 -5.73
C TYR A 173 2.99 -13.62 -4.83
N ARG A 174 1.96 -14.26 -5.42
CA ARG A 174 0.87 -14.87 -4.64
C ARG A 174 1.38 -15.93 -3.68
N TRP A 175 2.35 -16.74 -4.10
CA TRP A 175 2.95 -17.74 -3.21
C TRP A 175 3.76 -17.13 -2.05
N LEU A 176 4.56 -16.10 -2.31
CA LEU A 176 5.29 -15.40 -1.23
C LEU A 176 4.33 -14.79 -0.20
N ARG A 177 3.25 -14.15 -0.68
CA ARG A 177 2.18 -13.63 0.17
C ARG A 177 1.54 -14.72 1.03
N ARG A 178 1.23 -15.87 0.45
CA ARG A 178 0.68 -17.04 1.15
C ARG A 178 1.63 -17.53 2.26
N LEU A 179 2.92 -17.73 1.95
CA LEU A 179 3.91 -18.16 2.94
C LEU A 179 4.00 -17.18 4.11
N ALA A 180 3.98 -15.87 3.84
CA ALA A 180 3.97 -14.84 4.88
C ALA A 180 2.68 -14.86 5.72
N LEU A 181 1.51 -15.08 5.11
CA LEU A 181 0.25 -15.25 5.84
C LEU A 181 0.25 -16.47 6.76
N HIS A 182 0.83 -17.59 6.30
CA HIS A 182 0.98 -18.79 7.11
C HIS A 182 1.86 -18.53 8.35
N ARG A 183 2.96 -17.79 8.20
CA ARG A 183 3.77 -17.32 9.35
C ARG A 183 3.01 -16.39 10.28
N LEU A 184 2.24 -15.46 9.72
CA LEU A 184 1.51 -14.47 10.51
C LEU A 184 0.41 -15.11 11.36
N CYS A 185 -0.40 -15.98 10.76
CA CYS A 185 -1.52 -16.65 11.42
C CYS A 185 -1.08 -17.85 12.27
N GLY A 186 0.07 -18.46 11.95
CA GLY A 186 0.75 -19.48 12.72
C GLY A 186 1.89 -18.87 13.54
N ASP A 187 3.06 -19.50 13.45
CA ASP A 187 4.27 -19.05 14.14
C ASP A 187 5.16 -18.24 13.20
N ILE A 188 5.53 -17.03 13.63
CA ILE A 188 6.44 -16.14 12.88
C ILE A 188 7.82 -16.76 12.73
N VAL A 189 8.26 -17.50 13.75
CA VAL A 189 9.54 -18.19 13.78
C VAL A 189 9.34 -19.65 13.37
N PRO A 190 10.17 -20.20 12.46
CA PRO A 190 10.05 -21.59 12.05
C PRO A 190 10.20 -22.60 13.19
N ALA A 191 9.46 -23.69 13.04
CA ALA A 191 9.78 -24.95 13.71
C ALA A 191 11.07 -25.55 13.11
N PRO A 192 11.87 -26.29 13.91
CA PRO A 192 13.04 -27.00 13.39
C PRO A 192 12.67 -27.91 12.22
N GLY A 193 13.35 -27.77 11.09
CA GLY A 193 13.13 -28.59 9.88
C GLY A 193 11.96 -28.15 8.99
N ALA A 194 11.36 -26.98 9.20
CA ALA A 194 10.35 -26.42 8.30
C ALA A 194 10.91 -26.22 6.87
N SER A 195 10.11 -26.53 5.84
CA SER A 195 10.49 -26.42 4.42
C SER A 195 10.12 -25.08 3.78
N ASP A 196 9.29 -24.29 4.45
CA ASP A 196 8.73 -23.04 3.94
C ASP A 196 9.79 -22.00 3.58
N LEU A 197 10.94 -21.95 4.27
CA LEU A 197 12.05 -21.08 3.89
C LEU A 197 12.63 -21.46 2.52
N ARG A 198 12.75 -22.77 2.22
CA ARG A 198 13.24 -23.24 0.93
C ARG A 198 12.25 -22.91 -0.20
N GLU A 199 10.96 -23.08 0.06
CA GLU A 199 9.90 -22.69 -0.88
C GLU A 199 9.93 -21.19 -1.13
N PHE A 200 10.09 -20.41 -0.06
CA PHE A 200 10.25 -18.97 -0.11
C PHE A 200 11.45 -18.56 -0.96
N GLU A 201 12.64 -19.13 -0.74
CA GLU A 201 13.86 -18.78 -1.48
C GLU A 201 13.72 -18.98 -2.99
N VAL A 202 13.09 -20.08 -3.41
CA VAL A 202 12.84 -20.37 -4.84
C VAL A 202 11.94 -19.30 -5.46
N LEU A 203 10.80 -19.04 -4.83
CA LEU A 203 9.80 -18.10 -5.37
C LEU A 203 10.28 -16.65 -5.27
N HIS A 204 11.06 -16.36 -4.24
CA HIS A 204 11.77 -15.10 -4.09
C HIS A 204 12.72 -14.90 -5.26
N ALA A 205 13.59 -15.87 -5.57
CA ALA A 205 14.48 -15.80 -6.74
C ALA A 205 13.70 -15.59 -8.05
N THR A 206 12.65 -16.39 -8.29
CA THR A 206 11.79 -16.25 -9.49
C THR A 206 11.18 -14.85 -9.62
N LEU A 207 10.76 -14.23 -8.52
CA LEU A 207 10.23 -12.86 -8.58
C LEU A 207 11.33 -11.83 -8.88
N GLY A 208 12.57 -12.10 -8.49
CA GLY A 208 13.75 -11.27 -8.79
C GLY A 208 14.16 -11.31 -10.27
N GLU A 209 13.96 -12.43 -10.94
CA GLU A 209 14.25 -12.59 -12.38
C GLU A 209 13.49 -11.57 -13.25
N LEU A 210 12.32 -11.09 -12.81
CA LEU A 210 11.57 -10.03 -13.50
C LEU A 210 12.35 -8.71 -13.59
N MET A 211 13.17 -8.41 -12.58
CA MET A 211 13.99 -7.21 -12.55
C MET A 211 15.27 -7.38 -13.38
N GLU A 212 15.84 -8.58 -13.40
CA GLU A 212 17.09 -8.90 -14.12
C GLU A 212 16.86 -9.22 -15.61
N GLY A 213 15.61 -9.52 -15.98
CA GLY A 213 15.21 -9.91 -17.33
C GLY A 213 15.13 -8.75 -18.33
N PRO A 214 14.77 -9.05 -19.59
CA PRO A 214 14.64 -8.05 -20.66
C PRO A 214 13.60 -6.97 -20.38
N ASP A 215 12.58 -7.32 -19.59
CA ASP A 215 11.51 -6.43 -19.14
C ASP A 215 11.84 -5.74 -17.80
N GLY A 216 13.08 -5.92 -17.32
CA GLY A 216 13.61 -5.29 -16.13
C GLY A 216 13.56 -3.77 -16.21
N TYR A 217 13.43 -3.13 -15.05
CA TYR A 217 13.35 -1.69 -14.98
C TYR A 217 14.70 -1.04 -15.28
N GLN A 218 14.74 -0.17 -16.29
CA GLN A 218 15.92 0.62 -16.63
C GLN A 218 15.65 2.10 -16.33
N SER A 219 16.42 2.68 -15.41
CA SER A 219 16.30 4.09 -15.11
C SER A 219 16.83 4.93 -16.28
N PRO A 220 16.06 5.91 -16.78
CA PRO A 220 16.43 6.79 -17.85
C PRO A 220 17.50 7.77 -17.37
N ARG A 221 18.38 8.17 -18.29
CA ARG A 221 19.39 9.19 -18.00
C ARG A 221 18.72 10.55 -17.84
N MET A 222 18.83 11.11 -16.64
CA MET A 222 18.44 12.49 -16.34
C MET A 222 19.70 13.36 -16.26
N SER A 223 19.59 14.64 -16.64
CA SER A 223 20.64 15.62 -16.30
C SER A 223 20.65 15.91 -14.80
N ASP A 224 21.75 16.45 -14.27
CA ASP A 224 21.84 16.81 -12.84
C ASP A 224 20.70 17.73 -12.40
N TRP A 225 20.31 18.67 -13.26
CA TRP A 225 19.17 19.55 -13.00
C TRP A 225 17.85 18.78 -12.96
N GLN A 226 17.62 17.88 -13.91
CA GLN A 226 16.40 17.07 -13.95
C GLN A 226 16.33 16.11 -12.75
N ALA A 227 17.47 15.56 -12.31
CA ALA A 227 17.56 14.73 -11.12
C ALA A 227 17.24 15.53 -9.84
N GLY A 228 17.71 16.78 -9.73
CA GLY A 228 17.34 17.68 -8.63
C GLY A 228 15.83 17.91 -8.56
N VAL A 229 15.20 18.25 -9.69
CA VAL A 229 13.75 18.44 -9.78
C VAL A 229 12.97 17.14 -9.55
N ALA A 230 13.49 16.00 -10.04
CA ALA A 230 12.92 14.68 -9.77
C ALA A 230 12.85 14.39 -8.27
N GLY A 231 13.88 14.79 -7.52
CA GLY A 231 13.90 14.70 -6.06
C GLY A 231 12.80 15.53 -5.37
N ASP A 232 12.51 16.72 -5.89
CA ASP A 232 11.39 17.53 -5.39
C ASP A 232 10.03 16.90 -5.72
N ILE A 233 9.90 16.30 -6.90
CA ILE A 233 8.68 15.60 -7.29
C ILE A 233 8.48 14.35 -6.41
N ALA A 234 9.53 13.56 -6.19
CA ALA A 234 9.52 12.40 -5.31
C ALA A 234 9.04 12.76 -3.91
N ALA A 235 9.54 13.85 -3.33
CA ALA A 235 9.11 14.33 -2.02
C ALA A 235 7.62 14.67 -1.98
N VAL A 236 7.06 15.27 -3.05
CA VAL A 236 5.60 15.53 -3.15
C VAL A 236 4.82 14.22 -3.28
N ILE A 237 5.27 13.26 -4.09
CA ILE A 237 4.61 11.95 -4.21
C ILE A 237 4.59 11.24 -2.86
N ILE A 238 5.71 11.23 -2.14
CA ILE A 238 5.84 10.59 -0.84
C ILE A 238 4.94 11.27 0.19
N ALA A 239 4.94 12.59 0.26
CA ALA A 239 4.16 13.33 1.25
C ALA A 239 2.66 13.32 0.95
N GLU A 240 2.27 13.55 -0.30
CA GLU A 240 0.91 13.95 -0.68
C GLU A 240 0.24 13.01 -1.69
N GLY A 241 0.99 12.04 -2.23
CA GLY A 241 0.54 11.15 -3.30
C GLY A 241 0.74 11.73 -4.71
N ALA A 242 0.59 10.88 -5.72
CA ALA A 242 0.81 11.24 -7.12
C ALA A 242 -0.06 12.41 -7.61
N ASP A 243 -1.27 12.54 -7.07
CA ASP A 243 -2.23 13.58 -7.49
C ASP A 243 -1.78 15.01 -7.21
N ALA A 244 -0.93 15.20 -6.19
CA ALA A 244 -0.41 16.51 -5.80
C ALA A 244 0.66 17.03 -6.76
N VAL A 245 1.23 16.16 -7.59
CA VAL A 245 2.25 16.52 -8.58
C VAL A 245 1.62 17.33 -9.70
N THR A 246 1.84 18.64 -9.68
CA THR A 246 1.42 19.56 -10.74
C THR A 246 2.60 20.47 -11.09
N HIS A 247 2.68 20.96 -12.34
CA HIS A 247 3.73 21.93 -12.71
C HIS A 247 3.79 23.12 -11.76
N ARG A 248 2.64 23.62 -11.32
CA ARG A 248 2.58 24.73 -10.37
C ARG A 248 3.17 24.34 -9.01
N ALA A 249 2.77 23.20 -8.45
CA ALA A 249 3.26 22.75 -7.16
C ALA A 249 4.77 22.47 -7.19
N ILE A 250 5.24 21.81 -8.25
CA ILE A 250 6.66 21.46 -8.42
C ILE A 250 7.50 22.71 -8.70
N ALA A 251 7.05 23.64 -9.53
CA ALA A 251 7.76 24.89 -9.80
C ALA A 251 7.94 25.71 -8.51
N ALA A 252 6.88 25.81 -7.70
CA ALA A 252 6.94 26.48 -6.41
C ALA A 252 7.90 25.79 -5.43
N ARG A 253 7.87 24.46 -5.37
CA ARG A 253 8.73 23.67 -4.49
C ARG A 253 10.21 23.74 -4.89
N ALA A 254 10.51 23.49 -6.16
CA ALA A 254 11.87 23.48 -6.68
C ALA A 254 12.47 24.88 -6.87
N GLY A 255 11.68 25.95 -6.64
CA GLY A 255 12.11 27.33 -6.83
C GLY A 255 12.44 27.68 -8.28
N VAL A 256 11.80 26.99 -9.24
CA VAL A 256 12.04 27.17 -10.69
C VAL A 256 10.86 27.83 -11.38
N ALA A 257 11.11 28.51 -12.50
CA ALA A 257 10.04 29.08 -13.31
C ALA A 257 9.18 27.97 -13.96
N SER A 258 7.86 28.16 -13.97
CA SER A 258 6.92 27.20 -14.59
C SER A 258 7.23 26.94 -16.08
N SER A 259 7.76 27.93 -16.80
CA SER A 259 8.19 27.79 -18.19
C SER A 259 9.40 26.87 -18.35
N THR A 260 10.39 26.97 -17.45
CA THR A 260 11.56 26.08 -17.42
C THR A 260 11.14 24.65 -17.10
N LEU A 261 10.23 24.50 -16.12
CA LEU A 261 9.71 23.18 -15.77
C LEU A 261 8.93 22.56 -16.94
N ALA A 262 8.06 23.32 -17.59
CA ALA A 262 7.29 22.86 -18.75
C ALA A 262 8.16 22.56 -19.99
N TYR A 263 9.33 23.20 -20.12
CA TYR A 263 10.29 22.89 -21.18
C TYR A 263 10.90 21.49 -21.01
N HIS A 264 11.28 21.12 -19.78
CA HIS A 264 11.90 19.82 -19.50
C HIS A 264 10.91 18.70 -19.23
N PHE A 265 9.72 19.03 -18.72
CA PHE A 265 8.64 18.09 -18.42
C PHE A 265 7.35 18.65 -19.02
N PRO A 266 7.09 18.49 -20.33
CA PRO A 266 5.93 19.10 -20.99
C PRO A 266 4.59 18.64 -20.42
N ARG A 267 4.51 17.39 -19.96
CA ARG A 267 3.30 16.77 -19.42
C ARG A 267 3.49 16.46 -17.94
N GLN A 268 2.38 16.40 -17.22
CA GLN A 268 2.40 15.99 -15.82
C GLN A 268 2.85 14.54 -15.67
N GLU A 269 2.53 13.69 -16.64
CA GLU A 269 3.03 12.32 -16.71
C GLU A 269 4.57 12.27 -16.72
N ASP A 270 5.23 13.26 -17.33
CA ASP A 270 6.69 13.38 -17.34
C ASP A 270 7.22 13.71 -15.93
N LEU A 271 6.52 14.58 -15.18
CA LEU A 271 6.83 14.85 -13.78
C LEU A 271 6.66 13.59 -12.92
N LEU A 272 5.52 12.92 -13.03
CA LEU A 272 5.22 11.71 -12.27
C LEU A 272 6.25 10.61 -12.54
N THR A 273 6.60 10.41 -13.81
CA THR A 273 7.64 9.49 -14.22
C THR A 273 8.97 9.87 -13.56
N ALA A 274 9.40 11.13 -13.69
CA ALA A 274 10.64 11.60 -13.07
C ALA A 274 10.68 11.41 -11.54
N GLY A 275 9.61 11.72 -10.82
CA GLY A 275 9.56 11.51 -9.37
C GLY A 275 9.59 10.03 -8.98
N LEU A 276 8.89 9.17 -9.73
CA LEU A 276 8.94 7.72 -9.50
C LEU A 276 10.33 7.16 -9.83
N GLU A 277 11.00 7.66 -10.86
CA GLU A 277 12.39 7.31 -11.19
C GLU A 277 13.36 7.65 -10.05
N ASP A 278 13.26 8.85 -9.47
CA ASP A 278 14.07 9.24 -8.33
C ASP A 278 13.73 8.40 -7.07
N ILE A 279 12.45 8.11 -6.81
CA ILE A 279 12.04 7.18 -5.75
C ILE A 279 12.71 5.83 -5.94
N ILE A 280 12.65 5.26 -7.15
CA ILE A 280 13.22 3.96 -7.47
C ILE A 280 14.75 4.00 -7.33
N ALA A 281 15.41 5.05 -7.83
CA ALA A 281 16.85 5.21 -7.70
C ALA A 281 17.30 5.29 -6.23
N ARG A 282 16.57 6.03 -5.38
CA ARG A 282 16.86 6.12 -3.93
C ARG A 282 16.60 4.80 -3.22
N LEU A 283 15.50 4.12 -3.54
CA LEU A 283 15.18 2.82 -2.98
C LEU A 283 16.25 1.80 -3.39
N HIS A 284 16.57 1.67 -4.68
CA HIS A 284 17.62 0.79 -5.18
C HIS A 284 18.99 1.13 -4.59
N GLY A 285 19.38 2.40 -4.55
CA GLY A 285 20.62 2.85 -3.92
C GLY A 285 20.71 2.47 -2.44
N ARG A 286 19.57 2.43 -1.73
CA ARG A 286 19.48 1.94 -0.35
C ARG A 286 19.56 0.41 -0.27
N VAL A 287 18.89 -0.33 -1.16
CA VAL A 287 18.86 -1.79 -1.06
C VAL A 287 20.10 -2.48 -1.65
N TYR A 288 20.86 -1.83 -2.54
CA TYR A 288 22.14 -2.35 -3.06
C TYR A 288 23.38 -1.83 -2.29
N ARG A 289 23.20 -0.93 -1.29
CA ARG A 289 24.29 -0.52 -0.41
C ARG A 289 24.60 -1.65 0.59
N PRO A 290 25.86 -2.08 0.76
CA PRO A 290 26.21 -3.10 1.73
C PRO A 290 25.79 -2.70 3.14
N ALA A 291 25.13 -3.60 3.88
CA ALA A 291 24.52 -3.28 5.18
C ALA A 291 25.50 -2.75 6.25
N HIS A 292 26.80 -2.97 6.09
CA HIS A 292 27.87 -2.48 6.98
C HIS A 292 28.25 -1.01 6.72
N ALA A 293 27.77 -0.38 5.65
CA ALA A 293 28.02 1.02 5.30
C ALA A 293 26.88 1.97 5.72
N VAL A 294 25.93 1.50 6.54
CA VAL A 294 24.79 2.30 7.01
C VAL A 294 25.21 3.07 8.26
N ASP A 295 25.61 4.32 8.06
CA ASP A 295 25.68 5.30 9.14
C ASP A 295 24.27 5.88 9.35
N ALA A 296 23.73 5.75 10.57
CA ALA A 296 22.32 6.09 10.86
C ALA A 296 21.99 7.59 10.64
N ALA A 297 23.01 8.44 10.54
CA ALA A 297 22.91 9.88 10.28
C ALA A 297 22.89 10.25 8.78
N ALA A 298 23.05 9.29 7.87
CA ALA A 298 23.14 9.51 6.42
C ALA A 298 22.00 8.86 5.61
N GLU A 299 20.84 8.61 6.24
CA GLU A 299 19.68 8.08 5.53
C GLU A 299 18.96 9.19 4.74
N ASP A 300 18.91 9.06 3.40
CA ASP A 300 18.21 10.00 2.51
C ASP A 300 16.67 9.94 2.63
N LEU A 301 16.12 8.88 3.24
CA LEU A 301 14.67 8.69 3.47
C LEU A 301 14.44 7.98 4.81
N SER A 302 13.48 8.44 5.60
CA SER A 302 12.97 7.79 6.81
C SER A 302 12.14 6.53 6.50
N SER A 303 11.91 5.69 7.52
CA SER A 303 11.02 4.51 7.40
C SER A 303 9.60 4.86 6.93
N VAL A 304 9.08 6.04 7.31
CA VAL A 304 7.77 6.54 6.84
C VAL A 304 7.81 6.82 5.35
N GLU A 305 8.84 7.53 4.91
CA GLU A 305 8.99 7.92 3.52
C GLU A 305 9.17 6.69 2.64
N ILE A 306 9.90 5.66 3.10
CA ILE A 306 10.04 4.38 2.38
C ILE A 306 8.71 3.65 2.28
N ALA A 307 7.96 3.54 3.39
CA ALA A 307 6.66 2.91 3.39
C ALA A 307 5.72 3.58 2.39
N ARG A 308 5.62 4.92 2.43
CA ARG A 308 4.78 5.71 1.51
C ARG A 308 5.27 5.66 0.08
N ALA A 309 6.58 5.74 -0.16
CA ALA A 309 7.18 5.66 -1.50
C ALA A 309 6.87 4.31 -2.18
N THR A 310 7.10 3.20 -1.47
CA THR A 310 6.85 1.87 -2.00
C THR A 310 5.35 1.59 -2.20
N PHE A 311 4.50 2.10 -1.31
CA PHE A 311 3.04 2.03 -1.47
C PHE A 311 2.55 2.83 -2.69
N ALA A 312 3.06 4.06 -2.87
CA ALA A 312 2.77 4.89 -4.05
C ALA A 312 3.25 4.24 -5.35
N LEU A 313 4.43 3.62 -5.34
CA LEU A 313 4.97 2.88 -6.48
C LEU A 313 4.08 1.68 -6.84
N ALA A 314 3.61 0.90 -5.86
CA ALA A 314 2.71 -0.23 -6.10
C ALA A 314 1.40 0.23 -6.77
N LEU A 315 0.82 1.34 -6.30
CA LEU A 315 -0.37 1.94 -6.91
C LEU A 315 -0.08 2.48 -8.32
N ALA A 316 1.06 3.12 -8.55
CA ALA A 316 1.45 3.57 -9.88
C ALA A 316 1.62 2.40 -10.86
N ALA A 317 2.13 1.25 -10.39
CA ALA A 317 2.31 0.05 -11.21
C ALA A 317 0.99 -0.57 -11.70
N THR A 318 -0.14 -0.30 -11.04
CA THR A 318 -1.48 -0.72 -11.51
C THR A 318 -1.87 -0.07 -12.84
N ARG A 319 -1.31 1.12 -13.13
CA ARG A 319 -1.63 1.94 -14.31
C ARG A 319 -0.47 2.02 -15.30
N ASN A 320 0.74 1.69 -14.87
CA ASN A 320 1.94 1.74 -15.68
C ASN A 320 2.70 0.40 -15.63
N PRO A 321 2.52 -0.46 -16.66
CA PRO A 321 3.16 -1.78 -16.72
C PRO A 321 4.69 -1.75 -16.59
N ARG A 322 5.35 -0.65 -16.99
CA ARG A 322 6.82 -0.50 -16.87
C ARG A 322 7.32 -0.52 -15.43
N LEU A 323 6.45 -0.15 -14.48
CA LEU A 323 6.78 -0.13 -13.05
C LEU A 323 6.56 -1.47 -12.37
N LYS A 324 5.96 -2.45 -13.06
CA LYS A 324 5.57 -3.73 -12.48
C LYS A 324 6.77 -4.52 -11.95
N ALA A 325 7.86 -4.60 -12.72
CA ALA A 325 9.09 -5.25 -12.28
C ALA A 325 9.68 -4.59 -11.02
N CYS A 326 9.60 -3.25 -10.93
CA CYS A 326 10.07 -2.52 -9.77
C CYS A 326 9.19 -2.71 -8.54
N ALA A 327 7.86 -2.66 -8.69
CA ALA A 327 6.93 -2.99 -7.60
C ALA A 327 7.14 -4.44 -7.11
N ALA A 328 7.38 -5.38 -8.02
CA ALA A 328 7.70 -6.76 -7.69
C ALA A 328 9.00 -6.88 -6.87
N ASP A 329 10.08 -6.22 -7.29
CA ASP A 329 11.36 -6.23 -6.57
C ASP A 329 11.24 -5.59 -5.18
N MET A 330 10.59 -4.42 -5.08
CA MET A 330 10.37 -3.76 -3.79
C MET A 330 9.56 -4.61 -2.82
N ARG A 331 8.52 -5.30 -3.31
CA ARG A 331 7.75 -6.25 -2.52
C ARG A 331 8.58 -7.47 -2.13
N ARG A 332 9.33 -8.05 -3.06
CA ARG A 332 10.16 -9.24 -2.83
C ARG A 332 11.18 -9.01 -1.71
N ARG A 333 11.80 -7.83 -1.70
CA ARG A 333 12.90 -7.48 -0.79
C ARG A 333 12.43 -6.99 0.58
N ARG A 334 11.12 -6.92 0.81
CA ARG A 334 10.54 -6.66 2.14
C ARG A 334 11.21 -7.61 3.14
N GLY A 335 11.74 -7.04 4.22
CA GLY A 335 12.42 -7.81 5.27
C GLY A 335 13.93 -8.02 5.11
N GLU A 336 14.56 -7.79 3.95
CA GLU A 336 16.02 -8.02 3.79
C GLU A 336 16.85 -7.14 4.74
N ASN A 337 16.60 -5.83 4.72
CA ASN A 337 17.24 -4.88 5.64
C ASN A 337 16.81 -5.13 7.09
N TYR A 338 15.56 -5.53 7.28
CA TYR A 338 15.00 -5.76 8.62
C TYR A 338 15.60 -6.99 9.29
N LEU A 339 15.87 -8.05 8.53
CA LEU A 339 16.58 -9.24 9.00
C LEU A 339 17.94 -8.87 9.55
N THR A 340 18.68 -7.99 8.87
CA THR A 340 19.96 -7.50 9.38
C THR A 340 19.81 -6.78 10.72
N ILE A 341 18.76 -5.97 10.87
CA ILE A 341 18.45 -5.27 12.13
C ILE A 341 18.11 -6.28 13.23
N LEU A 342 17.22 -7.25 12.96
CA LEU A 342 16.84 -8.30 13.90
C LEU A 342 18.05 -9.12 14.36
N ASN A 343 18.96 -9.46 13.44
CA ASN A 343 20.16 -10.24 13.73
C ASN A 343 21.22 -9.44 14.48
N ARG A 344 21.35 -8.13 14.24
CA ARG A 344 22.25 -7.25 15.03
C ARG A 344 21.83 -7.16 16.49
N LEU A 345 20.53 -7.16 16.75
CA LEU A 345 20.01 -7.12 18.11
C LEU A 345 20.30 -8.41 18.89
N ARG A 346 20.60 -9.53 18.21
CA ARG A 346 20.98 -10.83 18.79
C ARG A 346 21.99 -11.59 17.92
N PRO A 347 23.29 -11.24 17.98
CA PRO A 347 24.31 -11.78 17.09
C PRO A 347 24.56 -13.29 17.18
N GLU A 348 24.26 -13.90 18.33
CA GLU A 348 24.59 -15.31 18.60
C GLU A 348 23.43 -16.29 18.43
N ASP A 349 22.16 -15.83 18.37
CA ASP A 349 20.98 -16.71 18.32
C ASP A 349 19.70 -15.95 17.88
N SER A 350 19.70 -15.30 16.71
CA SER A 350 18.47 -14.74 16.15
C SER A 350 17.60 -15.85 15.55
N PRO A 351 16.37 -16.08 16.05
CA PRO A 351 15.52 -17.17 15.54
C PRO A 351 14.75 -16.78 14.26
N PHE A 352 14.93 -15.56 13.77
CA PHE A 352 14.21 -15.04 12.62
C PHE A 352 14.92 -15.38 11.32
N ASP A 353 14.20 -15.97 10.38
CA ASP A 353 14.65 -16.13 9.00
C ASP A 353 14.16 -14.96 8.12
N LEU A 354 14.52 -14.96 6.84
CA LEU A 354 14.11 -13.92 5.90
C LEU A 354 12.57 -13.87 5.72
N LEU A 355 11.89 -15.01 5.79
CA LEU A 355 10.43 -15.07 5.69
C LEU A 355 9.75 -14.48 6.95
N SER A 356 10.31 -14.72 8.14
CA SER A 356 9.91 -14.04 9.38
C SER A 356 10.07 -12.52 9.25
N ALA A 357 11.24 -12.08 8.80
CA ALA A 357 11.55 -10.66 8.64
C ALA A 357 10.64 -10.00 7.59
N GLN A 358 10.35 -10.70 6.49
CA GLN A 358 9.42 -10.24 5.47
C GLN A 358 8.00 -10.06 6.03
N THR A 359 7.50 -11.06 6.74
CA THR A 359 6.16 -11.03 7.37
C THR A 359 6.01 -9.84 8.33
N LEU A 360 7.01 -9.61 9.18
CA LEU A 360 7.05 -8.48 10.10
C LEU A 360 7.15 -7.14 9.36
N SER A 361 7.98 -7.07 8.31
CA SER A 361 8.17 -5.85 7.52
C SER A 361 6.91 -5.42 6.78
N ILE A 362 6.17 -6.35 6.17
CA ILE A 362 4.90 -6.06 5.47
C ILE A 362 3.88 -5.51 6.48
N THR A 363 3.75 -6.18 7.63
CA THR A 363 2.88 -5.76 8.72
C THR A 363 3.24 -4.35 9.21
N GLY A 364 4.53 -4.08 9.44
CA GLY A 364 4.99 -2.76 9.89
C GLY A 364 4.74 -1.64 8.88
N ILE A 365 4.94 -1.91 7.60
CA ILE A 365 4.68 -0.91 6.55
C ILE A 365 3.19 -0.61 6.42
N GLY A 366 2.34 -1.64 6.43
CA GLY A 366 0.90 -1.43 6.45
C GLY A 366 0.45 -0.63 7.67
N ARG A 367 1.06 -0.87 8.84
CA ARG A 367 0.80 -0.09 10.05
C ARG A 367 1.17 1.38 9.88
N ILE A 368 2.33 1.68 9.30
CA ILE A 368 2.75 3.05 8.97
C ILE A 368 1.74 3.75 8.06
N ILE A 369 1.24 3.07 7.02
CA ILE A 369 0.23 3.64 6.11
C ILE A 369 -1.08 3.94 6.85
N LEU A 370 -1.53 3.03 7.73
CA LEU A 370 -2.74 3.22 8.54
C LEU A 370 -2.61 4.37 9.57
N ASP A 371 -1.41 4.56 10.13
CA ASP A 371 -1.14 5.56 11.16
C ASP A 371 -0.84 6.96 10.59
N GLY A 372 -0.40 7.05 9.32
CA GLY A 372 -0.20 8.32 8.62
C GLY A 372 -1.45 9.20 8.56
N LEU A 373 -2.63 8.62 8.84
CA LEU A 373 -3.91 9.33 8.98
C LEU A 373 -4.08 10.10 10.31
N LEU A 374 -3.37 9.68 11.36
CA LEU A 374 -3.67 10.11 12.74
C LEU A 374 -2.87 11.33 13.19
N LYS A 375 -1.76 11.67 12.52
CA LYS A 375 -0.84 12.70 12.99
C LYS A 375 -0.28 13.47 11.81
N GLY A 376 -0.69 14.73 11.64
CA GLY A 376 -0.01 15.71 10.77
C GLY A 376 1.39 16.10 11.26
N HIS A 377 2.10 15.20 11.95
CA HIS A 377 3.46 15.38 12.49
C HIS A 377 4.24 14.06 12.29
N PRO A 378 5.47 14.07 11.71
CA PRO A 378 6.24 12.87 11.33
C PRO A 378 6.76 11.98 12.49
N GLY A 379 6.31 12.15 13.73
CA GLY A 379 7.10 11.75 14.90
C GLY A 379 6.62 10.56 15.73
N ALA A 380 5.43 10.00 15.52
CA ALA A 380 4.93 8.93 16.39
C ALA A 380 4.16 7.86 15.60
N ILE A 381 4.92 7.13 14.78
CA ILE A 381 4.53 5.85 14.19
C ILE A 381 4.35 4.86 15.33
N ASP A 382 3.25 4.10 15.31
CA ASP A 382 3.00 3.08 16.31
C ASP A 382 3.55 1.72 15.84
N PHE A 383 4.79 1.43 16.23
CA PHE A 383 5.43 0.13 15.98
C PHE A 383 5.00 -0.97 16.98
N THR A 384 4.08 -0.68 17.90
CA THR A 384 3.73 -1.62 18.99
C THR A 384 3.25 -2.97 18.49
N VAL A 385 2.50 -3.02 17.38
CA VAL A 385 2.05 -4.30 16.80
C VAL A 385 3.23 -5.17 16.40
N VAL A 386 4.23 -4.61 15.70
CA VAL A 386 5.41 -5.36 15.25
C VAL A 386 6.30 -5.74 16.42
N GLU A 387 6.52 -4.83 17.37
CA GLU A 387 7.29 -5.08 18.60
C GLU A 387 6.63 -6.17 19.45
N HIS A 388 5.30 -6.16 19.55
CA HIS A 388 4.54 -7.16 20.28
C HIS A 388 4.61 -8.54 19.62
N LEU A 389 4.45 -8.61 18.30
CA LEU A 389 4.63 -9.85 17.53
C LEU A 389 6.03 -10.44 17.70
N GLN A 390 7.06 -9.60 17.71
CA GLN A 390 8.44 -10.02 18.00
C GLN A 390 8.56 -10.55 19.43
N GLY A 391 8.00 -9.84 20.41
CA GLY A 391 8.00 -10.28 21.81
C GLY A 391 7.37 -11.67 21.98
N ILE A 392 6.22 -11.92 21.36
CA ILE A 392 5.54 -13.23 21.37
C ILE A 392 6.42 -14.30 20.71
N ALA A 393 6.96 -14.02 19.52
CA ALA A 393 7.81 -14.96 18.79
C ALA A 393 9.05 -15.37 19.61
N LEU A 394 9.67 -14.41 20.31
CA LEU A 394 10.82 -14.66 21.16
C LEU A 394 10.46 -15.42 22.46
N ALA A 395 9.26 -15.19 23.01
CA ALA A 395 8.79 -15.90 24.20
C ALA A 395 8.49 -17.38 23.92
N SER A 396 8.00 -17.71 22.71
CA SER A 396 7.66 -19.09 22.30
C SER A 396 8.86 -20.06 22.17
N LYS A 397 10.10 -19.54 22.19
CA LYS A 397 11.35 -20.32 22.11
C LYS A 397 12.00 -20.61 23.46
N ARG A 398 11.49 -20.03 24.55
CA ARG A 398 11.88 -20.36 25.92
C ARG A 398 11.00 -21.47 26.45
#